data_AF-A0A7Y5BWC0-F1
#
_entry.id   AF-A0A7Y5BWC0-F1
#
_cell.length_a   1.000
_cell.length_b   1.000
_cell.length_c   1.000
_cell.angle_alpha   90.00
_cell.angle_beta   90.00
_cell.angle_gamma   90.00
#
_symmetry.space_group_name_H-M   'P 1'
#
loop_
_entity.id
_entity.type
_entity.pdbx_description
1 polymer ?
#
loop_
_entity_poly.entity_id
_entity_poly.type
_entity_poly.pdbx_seq_one_letter_code
_entity_poly.pdbx_strand_id
1 'polypeptide(L)' 'RQWEMPILRQYHASLRQRGITTYSWEQLFDDYRLCVAMGLYVAVEYCRGEGGARRVDVWLPMLQRALTACDDLNCTEVW' A
#
# COMPACT_ATOMS: atom_id res chain seq x y z
N ARG A 1 7.90 -6.42 3.71
CA ARG A 1 8.53 -5.63 4.80
C ARG A 1 10.02 -5.46 4.67
N GLN A 2 10.85 -6.52 4.80
CA GLN A 2 12.32 -6.36 4.83
C GLN A 2 12.91 -5.60 3.62
N TRP A 3 12.21 -5.61 2.48
CA TRP A 3 12.63 -4.93 1.26
C TRP A 3 11.90 -3.62 0.98
N GLU A 4 10.75 -3.35 1.59
CA GLU A 4 9.92 -2.18 1.27
C GLU A 4 10.67 -0.89 1.59
N MET A 5 11.14 -0.73 2.83
CA MET A 5 11.87 0.47 3.24
C MET A 5 13.19 0.68 2.48
N PRO A 6 14.04 -0.36 2.25
CA PRO A 6 15.20 -0.22 1.39
C PRO A 6 14.86 0.26 -0.04
N ILE A 7 13.80 -0.29 -0.64
CA ILE A 7 13.36 0.10 -1.99
C ILE A 7 12.88 1.55 -2.02
N LEU A 8 12.04 1.96 -1.06
CA LEU A 8 11.54 3.33 -0.97
C LEU A 8 12.68 4.34 -0.78
N ARG A 9 13.67 4.02 0.07
CA ARG A 9 14.86 4.88 0.28
C ARG A 9 15.69 4.99 -0.98
N GLN A 10 15.91 3.88 -1.69
CA GLN A 10 16.64 3.88 -2.95
C GLN A 10 15.90 4.68 -4.02
N TYR A 11 14.57 4.59 -4.08
CA TYR A 11 13.73 5.39 -4.96
C TYR A 11 13.86 6.88 -4.64
N HIS A 12 13.72 7.28 -3.37
CA HIS A 12 13.89 8.68 -2.95
C HIS A 12 15.27 9.23 -3.28
N ALA A 13 16.33 8.47 -3.00
CA ALA A 13 17.71 8.85 -3.34
C ALA A 13 17.87 9.06 -4.86
N SER A 14 17.24 8.21 -5.67
CA SER A 14 17.26 8.32 -7.13
C SER A 14 16.53 9.57 -7.63
N LEU A 15 15.42 9.97 -6.99
CA LEU A 15 14.73 11.23 -7.29
C LEU A 15 15.61 12.44 -6.97
N ARG A 16 16.29 12.43 -5.81
CA ARG A 16 17.22 13.50 -5.41
C ARG A 16 18.41 13.62 -6.35
N GLN A 17 18.99 12.50 -6.79
CA GLN A 17 20.08 12.49 -7.78
C GLN A 17 19.66 13.12 -9.12
N ARG A 18 18.37 13.05 -9.47
CA ARG A 18 17.80 13.67 -10.66
C ARG A 18 17.39 15.14 -10.45
N GLY A 19 17.70 15.72 -9.30
CA GLY A 19 17.42 17.12 -8.98
C GLY A 19 16.05 17.38 -8.36
N ILE A 20 15.25 16.35 -8.05
CA ILE A 20 13.96 16.51 -7.38
C ILE A 20 14.22 16.70 -5.89
N THR A 21 14.12 17.94 -5.40
CA THR A 21 14.39 18.31 -4.00
C THR A 21 13.15 18.71 -3.22
N THR A 22 12.05 19.00 -3.91
CA THR A 22 10.78 19.43 -3.31
C THR A 22 9.91 18.28 -2.83
N TYR A 23 10.24 17.04 -3.20
CA TYR A 23 9.52 15.83 -2.79
C TYR A 23 10.22 15.20 -1.58
N SER A 24 9.64 15.40 -0.40
CA SER A 24 10.25 14.95 0.85
C SER A 24 10.13 13.44 1.04
N TRP A 25 10.87 12.91 2.02
CA TRP A 25 10.78 11.50 2.37
C TRP A 25 9.41 11.17 2.97
N GLU A 26 8.89 12.07 3.80
CA GLU A 26 7.59 11.97 4.45
C GLU A 26 6.48 11.88 3.41
N GLN A 27 6.50 12.76 2.39
CA GLN A 27 5.52 12.74 1.32
C GLN A 27 5.57 11.43 0.52
N LEU A 28 6.78 10.93 0.21
CA LEU A 28 6.93 9.63 -0.44
C LEU A 28 6.37 8.48 0.40
N PHE A 29 6.60 8.53 1.70
CA PHE A 29 6.11 7.49 2.59
C PHE A 29 4.58 7.55 2.74
N ASP A 30 3.99 8.75 2.78
CA ASP A 30 2.54 8.92 2.78
C ASP A 30 1.90 8.44 1.46
N ASP A 31 2.50 8.77 0.31
CA ASP A 31 2.06 8.24 -0.99
C ASP A 31 2.12 6.71 -1.03
N TYR A 32 3.17 6.11 -0.45
CA TYR A 32 3.27 4.66 -0.32
C TYR A 32 2.16 4.06 0.57
N ARG A 33 1.86 4.70 1.70
CA ARG A 33 0.77 4.29 2.61
C ARG A 33 -0.60 4.34 1.89
N LEU A 34 -0.83 5.37 1.07
CA LEU A 34 -2.02 5.47 0.22
C LEU A 34 -2.10 4.33 -0.82
N CYS A 35 -0.98 3.94 -1.42
CA CYS A 35 -0.95 2.78 -2.32
C CYS A 35 -1.28 1.46 -1.60
N VAL A 36 -0.82 1.27 -0.37
CA VAL A 36 -1.16 0.09 0.44
C VAL A 36 -2.66 0.05 0.74
N ALA A 37 -3.23 1.20 1.11
CA ALA A 37 -4.66 1.38 1.30
C ALA A 37 -5.49 0.98 0.07
N MET A 38 -4.99 1.22 -1.15
CA MET A 38 -5.65 0.79 -2.39
C MET A 38 -5.82 -0.74 -2.49
N GLY A 39 -4.98 -1.52 -1.81
CA GLY A 39 -5.12 -2.98 -1.72
C GLY A 39 -6.43 -3.43 -1.09
N LEU A 40 -6.98 -2.63 -0.16
CA LEU A 40 -8.30 -2.89 0.44
C LEU A 40 -9.41 -2.76 -0.59
N TYR A 41 -9.36 -1.70 -1.42
CA TYR A 41 -10.33 -1.50 -2.49
C TYR A 41 -10.37 -2.74 -3.41
N VAL A 42 -9.19 -3.21 -3.86
CA VAL A 42 -9.11 -4.41 -4.70
C VAL A 42 -9.73 -5.62 -3.99
N ALA A 43 -9.38 -5.89 -2.74
CA ALA A 43 -9.93 -7.03 -2.00
C ALA A 43 -11.47 -6.95 -1.83
N VAL A 44 -11.99 -5.75 -1.59
CA VAL A 44 -13.44 -5.49 -1.47
C VAL A 44 -14.17 -5.69 -2.80
N GLU A 45 -13.60 -5.25 -3.92
CA GLU A 45 -14.20 -5.46 -5.24
C GLU A 45 -14.31 -6.95 -5.59
N TYR A 46 -13.30 -7.76 -5.26
CA TYR A 46 -13.37 -9.22 -5.44
C TYR A 46 -14.41 -9.88 -4.52
N CYS A 47 -14.64 -9.33 -3.32
CA CYS A 47 -15.67 -9.78 -2.40
C CYS A 47 -17.09 -9.48 -2.92
N ARG A 48 -17.29 -8.26 -3.46
CA ARG A 48 -18.60 -7.77 -3.93
C ARG A 48 -18.99 -8.27 -5.32
N GLY A 49 -18.02 -8.63 -6.15
CA GLY A 49 -18.26 -9.07 -7.52
C GLY A 49 -19.04 -10.39 -7.62
N GLU A 50 -19.58 -10.68 -8.81
CA GLU A 50 -20.27 -11.94 -9.06
C GLU A 50 -19.36 -13.14 -8.75
N GLY A 51 -19.86 -14.06 -7.93
CA GLY A 51 -19.08 -15.20 -7.46
C GLY A 51 -18.12 -14.91 -6.31
N GLY A 52 -18.17 -13.73 -5.67
CA GLY A 52 -17.39 -13.41 -4.48
C GLY A 52 -17.55 -14.46 -3.37
N ALA A 53 -18.77 -14.87 -3.06
CA ALA A 53 -19.04 -15.94 -2.08
C ALA A 53 -18.39 -17.30 -2.46
N ARG A 54 -18.19 -17.57 -3.76
CA ARG A 54 -17.56 -18.80 -4.27
C ARG A 54 -16.02 -18.74 -4.26
N ARG A 55 -15.44 -17.55 -4.07
CA ARG A 55 -14.00 -17.28 -4.10
C ARG A 55 -13.49 -16.69 -2.79
N VAL A 56 -14.12 -17.05 -1.67
CA VAL A 56 -13.75 -16.57 -0.33
C VAL A 56 -12.30 -16.90 0.02
N ASP A 57 -11.81 -18.05 -0.41
CA ASP A 57 -10.43 -18.50 -0.30
C ASP A 57 -9.44 -17.57 -1.03
N VAL A 58 -9.91 -16.80 -2.00
CA VAL A 58 -9.09 -15.83 -2.74
C VAL A 58 -9.13 -14.45 -2.09
N TRP A 59 -10.33 -13.87 -1.90
CA TRP A 59 -10.43 -12.47 -1.46
C TRP A 59 -10.25 -12.28 0.04
N LEU A 60 -10.59 -13.27 0.87
CA LEU A 60 -10.47 -13.11 2.34
C LEU A 60 -9.01 -13.01 2.78
N PRO A 61 -8.06 -13.86 2.30
CA PRO A 61 -6.64 -13.67 2.62
C PRO A 61 -6.04 -12.39 2.02
N MET A 62 -6.56 -11.91 0.89
CA MET A 62 -6.16 -10.60 0.34
C MET A 62 -6.59 -9.47 1.27
N LEU A 63 -7.85 -9.49 1.71
CA LEU A 63 -8.42 -8.50 2.62
C LEU A 63 -7.67 -8.48 3.95
N GLN A 64 -7.43 -9.65 4.56
CA GLN A 64 -6.70 -9.77 5.82
C GLN A 64 -5.29 -9.18 5.71
N ARG A 65 -4.53 -9.54 4.66
CA ARG A 65 -3.18 -9.00 4.45
C ARG A 65 -3.18 -7.49 4.21
N ALA A 66 -4.16 -6.98 3.46
CA ALA A 66 -4.29 -5.56 3.21
C ALA A 66 -4.62 -4.78 4.49
N LEU A 67 -5.54 -5.29 5.32
CA LEU A 67 -5.87 -4.69 6.63
C LEU A 67 -4.65 -4.70 7.55
N THR A 68 -3.97 -5.84 7.69
CA THR A 68 -2.74 -5.93 8.51
C THR A 68 -1.66 -4.96 8.02
N ALA A 69 -1.47 -4.84 6.70
CA ALA A 69 -0.51 -3.88 6.15
C ALA A 69 -0.91 -2.42 6.43
N CYS A 70 -2.20 -2.11 6.41
CA CYS A 70 -2.71 -0.78 6.75
C CYS A 70 -2.50 -0.46 8.23
N ASP A 71 -2.82 -1.39 9.13
CA ASP A 71 -2.62 -1.23 10.57
C ASP A 71 -1.15 -1.02 10.89
N ASP A 72 -0.29 -1.87 10.35
CA ASP A 72 1.14 -1.83 10.60
C ASP A 72 1.84 -0.55 10.06
N LEU A 73 1.27 0.09 9.04
CA LEU A 73 1.77 1.33 8.44
C LEU A 73 0.98 2.56 8.90
N ASN A 74 0.05 2.37 9.85
CA ASN A 74 -0.88 3.39 10.34
C ASN A 74 -1.56 4.16 9.18
N CYS A 75 -2.00 3.48 8.11
CA CYS A 75 -2.58 4.16 6.94
C CYS A 75 -3.76 5.09 7.29
N THR A 76 -4.37 4.93 8.47
CA THR A 76 -5.39 5.81 9.03
C THR A 76 -4.99 7.25 9.28
N GLU A 77 -3.70 7.57 9.33
CA GLU A 77 -3.26 8.95 9.54
C GLU A 77 -3.16 9.76 8.24
N VAL A 78 -3.33 9.13 7.07
CA VAL A 78 -3.13 9.76 5.75
C VAL A 78 -4.35 9.74 4.84
N TRP A 79 -5.48 9.16 5.25
CA TRP A 79 -6.74 9.12 4.48
C TRP A 79 -7.95 9.69 5.23
#